data_AF-A0AA41SF87-F1
#
_entry.id   AF-A0AA41SF87-F1
#
_cell.length_a   1.000
_cell.length_b   1.000
_cell.length_c   1.000
_cell.angle_alpha   90.00
_cell.angle_beta   90.00
_cell.angle_gamma   90.00
#
_symmetry.space_group_name_H-M   'P 1'
#
loop_
_entity.id
_entity.type
_entity.pdbx_description
1 polymer ?
#
loop_
_entity_poly.entity_id
_entity_poly.type
_entity_poly.pdbx_seq_one_letter_code
_entity_poly.pdbx_strand_id
1 'polypeptide(L)' 'MYDASGVRLHAGRQAEVLNQIVFELPEEHPLADIRPLRELLGHTPPQVIAGGLLGFATAFFGHLITQTVGRQT' A
#
# COMPACT_ATOMS: atom_id res chain seq x y z
N MET A 1 3.15 -12.34 11.75
CA MET A 1 2.96 -11.08 10.98
C MET A 1 4.28 -10.39 10.68
N TYR A 2 5.22 -10.30 11.62
CA TYR A 2 6.56 -9.73 11.38
C TYR A 2 7.36 -10.53 10.33
N ASP A 3 7.29 -11.86 10.39
CA ASP A 3 7.96 -12.79 9.47
C ASP A 3 7.50 -12.61 7.99
N ALA A 4 6.18 -12.65 7.74
CA ALA A 4 5.62 -12.45 6.40
C ALA A 4 5.83 -11.04 5.83
N SER A 5 5.95 -10.02 6.70
CA SER A 5 6.24 -8.64 6.26
C SER A 5 7.71 -8.50 5.85
N GLY A 6 8.62 -9.17 6.56
CA GLY A 6 10.02 -9.28 6.17
C GLY A 6 10.20 -9.96 4.81
N VAL A 7 9.52 -11.10 4.59
CA VAL A 7 9.56 -11.81 3.30
C VAL A 7 9.07 -10.92 2.14
N ARG A 8 7.98 -10.16 2.33
CA ARG A 8 7.49 -9.20 1.33
C ARG A 8 8.52 -8.09 1.04
N LEU A 9 9.14 -7.52 2.08
CA LEU A 9 10.15 -6.49 1.91
C LEU A 9 11.38 -7.02 1.15
N HIS A 10 11.82 -8.24 1.44
CA HIS A 10 12.94 -8.88 0.75
C HIS A 10 12.62 -9.24 -0.70
N ALA A 11 11.43 -9.77 -0.97
CA ALA A 11 10.97 -10.04 -2.33
C ALA A 11 10.91 -8.75 -3.16
N GLY A 12 10.56 -7.63 -2.52
CA GLY A 12 10.52 -6.35 -3.18
C GLY A 12 11.87 -5.75 -3.55
N ARG A 13 12.82 -5.82 -2.62
CA ARG A 13 14.22 -5.49 -2.88
C ARG A 13 14.79 -6.34 -4.03
N GLN A 14 14.41 -7.61 -4.11
CA GLN A 14 14.81 -8.48 -5.21
C GLN A 14 14.18 -8.06 -6.55
N ALA A 15 12.90 -7.69 -6.56
CA ALA A 15 12.22 -7.18 -7.75
C ALA A 15 12.85 -5.87 -8.27
N GLU A 16 13.26 -4.97 -7.37
CA GLU A 16 13.98 -3.74 -7.71
C GLU A 16 15.32 -4.02 -8.40
N VAL A 17 16.14 -4.90 -7.81
CA VAL A 17 17.43 -5.30 -8.40
C VAL A 17 17.25 -6.01 -9.75
N LEU A 18 16.23 -6.87 -9.88
CA LEU A 18 15.95 -7.55 -11.14
C LEU A 18 15.55 -6.56 -12.25
N ASN A 19 14.73 -5.56 -11.93
CA ASN A 19 14.37 -4.52 -12.90
C ASN A 19 15.60 -3.70 -13.35
N GLN A 20 16.53 -3.42 -12.44
CA GLN A 20 17.78 -2.74 -12.79
C GLN A 20 18.63 -3.60 -13.74
N ILE A 21 18.77 -4.91 -13.46
CA ILE A 21 19.48 -5.83 -14.34
C ILE A 21 18.84 -5.85 -15.73
N VAL A 22 17.50 -5.99 -15.81
CA VAL A 22 16.73 -5.95 -17.07
C VAL A 22 17.00 -4.68 -17.88
N PHE A 23 17.07 -3.54 -17.20
CA PHE A 23 17.33 -2.23 -17.83
C PHE A 23 18.75 -2.07 -18.38
N GLU A 24 19.74 -2.75 -17.77
CA GLU A 24 21.15 -2.70 -18.20
C GLU A 24 21.45 -3.67 -19.35
N LEU A 25 20.51 -4.54 -19.74
CA LEU A 25 20.71 -5.49 -20.84
C LEU A 25 20.67 -4.78 -22.21
N PRO A 26 21.44 -5.27 -23.21
CA PRO A 26 21.37 -4.77 -24.58
C PRO A 26 19.96 -4.94 -25.16
N GLU A 27 19.52 -4.01 -26.02
CA GLU A 27 18.18 -4.08 -26.66
C GLU A 27 17.94 -5.37 -27.46
N GLU A 28 19.02 -6.00 -27.93
CA GLU A 28 19.00 -7.27 -28.67
C GLU A 28 18.68 -8.49 -27.77
N HIS A 29 18.76 -8.30 -26.45
CA HIS A 29 18.56 -9.39 -25.50
C HIS A 29 17.08 -9.71 -25.36
N PRO A 30 16.66 -11.00 -25.42
CA PRO A 30 15.24 -11.39 -25.33
C PRO A 30 14.52 -10.90 -24.06
N LEU A 31 15.28 -10.56 -23.02
CA LEU A 31 14.75 -10.10 -21.74
C LEU A 31 14.68 -8.56 -21.63
N ALA A 32 15.21 -7.79 -22.58
CA ALA A 32 15.24 -6.33 -22.53
C ALA A 32 13.85 -5.69 -22.73
N ASP A 33 12.94 -6.37 -23.44
CA ASP A 33 11.56 -5.90 -23.65
C ASP A 33 10.58 -6.40 -22.57
N ILE A 34 11.09 -6.98 -21.48
CA ILE A 34 10.22 -7.45 -20.41
C ILE A 34 9.73 -6.27 -19.58
N ARG A 35 8.42 -6.25 -19.33
CA ARG A 35 7.78 -5.30 -18.44
C ARG A 35 8.40 -5.37 -17.03
N PRO A 36 8.77 -4.23 -16.42
CA PRO A 36 9.30 -4.21 -15.06
C PRO A 36 8.36 -4.93 -14.09
N LEU A 37 8.94 -5.67 -13.14
CA LEU A 37 8.23 -6.18 -11.97
C LEU A 37 7.69 -4.99 -11.19
N ARG A 38 6.40 -4.71 -11.38
CA ARG A 38 5.67 -3.74 -10.58
C ARG A 38 5.43 -4.38 -9.24
N GLU A 39 6.15 -3.91 -8.23
CA GLU A 39 5.75 -4.26 -6.90
C GLU A 39 4.50 -3.47 -6.53
N LEU A 40 3.36 -4.16 -6.45
CA LEU A 40 2.13 -3.62 -5.87
C LEU A 40 2.31 -3.47 -4.34
N LEU A 41 3.26 -2.66 -3.91
CA LEU A 41 3.37 -2.25 -2.51
C LEU A 41 2.50 -1.02 -2.27
N GLY A 42 1.21 -1.30 -2.04
CA GLY A 42 0.36 -0.44 -1.23
C GLY A 42 -0.60 0.48 -1.98
N HIS A 43 -1.68 0.77 -1.25
CA HIS A 43 -2.57 1.90 -1.50
C HIS A 43 -1.76 3.19 -1.63
N THR A 44 -2.15 4.06 -2.55
CA THR A 44 -1.47 5.35 -2.72
C THR A 44 -1.57 6.17 -1.42
N PRO A 45 -0.56 7.00 -1.05
CA PRO A 45 -0.63 7.85 0.14
C PRO A 45 -1.96 8.60 0.35
N PRO A 46 -2.63 9.12 -0.70
CA PRO A 46 -3.97 9.72 -0.59
C PRO A 46 -5.05 8.77 -0.08
N GLN A 47 -4.99 7.48 -0.42
CA GLN A 47 -5.98 6.48 -0.04
C GLN A 47 -5.89 6.16 1.45
N VAL A 48 -4.69 6.21 2.03
CA VAL A 48 -4.48 6.11 3.48
C VAL A 48 -5.05 7.32 4.21
N ILE A 49 -4.82 8.52 3.69
CA ILE A 49 -5.38 9.77 4.24
C ILE A 49 -6.91 9.74 4.18
N ALA A 50 -7.49 9.34 3.05
CA ALA A 50 -8.93 9.22 2.88
C ALA A 50 -9.55 8.22 3.88
N GLY A 51 -8.92 7.05 4.06
CA GLY A 51 -9.34 6.06 5.06
C GLY A 51 -9.28 6.60 6.49
N GLY A 52 -8.22 7.33 6.84
CA GLY A 52 -8.08 7.97 8.15
C GLY A 52 -9.14 9.02 8.42
N LEU A 53 -9.40 9.90 7.45
CA LEU A 53 -10.46 10.92 7.54
C LEU A 53 -11.85 10.30 7.68
N LEU A 54 -12.13 9.25 6.91
CA LEU A 54 -13.41 8.54 6.98
C LEU A 54 -13.62 7.92 8.37
N GLY A 55 -12.60 7.25 8.91
CA GLY A 55 -12.66 6.66 10.26
C GLY A 55 -12.86 7.71 11.35
N PHE A 56 -12.19 8.85 11.27
CA PHE A 56 -12.39 9.95 12.20
C PHE A 56 -13.83 10.50 12.13
N ALA A 57 -14.34 10.73 10.93
CA ALA A 57 -15.68 11.25 10.73
C ALA A 57 -16.75 10.29 11.30
N THR A 58 -16.67 9.00 10.98
CA THR A 58 -17.64 8.02 11.46
C THR A 58 -17.61 7.86 12.97
N ALA A 59 -16.42 7.88 13.60
CA ALA A 59 -16.28 7.85 15.05
C ALA A 59 -16.87 9.12 15.71
N PHE A 60 -16.61 10.29 15.14
CA PHE A 60 -17.14 11.56 15.64
C PHE A 60 -18.68 11.60 15.59
N PHE A 61 -19.27 11.26 14.45
CA PHE A 61 -20.73 11.22 14.31
C PHE A 61 -21.36 10.15 15.19
N GLY A 62 -20.76 8.96 15.27
CA GLY A 62 -21.21 7.91 16.19
C GLY A 62 -21.24 8.37 17.64
N HIS A 63 -20.16 9.02 18.11
CA HIS A 63 -20.09 9.56 19.47
C HIS A 63 -21.15 10.64 19.73
N LEU A 64 -21.36 11.55 18.77
CA LEU A 64 -22.38 12.60 18.89
C LEU A 64 -23.78 12.01 19.03
N ILE A 65 -24.11 11.00 18.21
CA ILE A 65 -25.40 10.30 18.26
C ILE A 65 -25.57 9.62 19.63
N THR A 66 -24.56 8.91 20.11
CA THR A 66 -24.59 8.26 21.43
C THR A 66 -24.76 9.28 22.56
N GLN A 67 -24.10 10.44 22.50
CA GLN A 67 -24.26 11.52 23.49
C GLN A 67 -25.67 12.10 23.48
N THR A 68 -26.27 12.28 22.30
CA THR A 68 -27.65 12.79 22.21
C THR A 68 -28.69 11.79 22.72
N VAL A 69 -28.49 10.50 22.47
CA VAL A 69 -29.40 9.43 22.94
C VAL A 69 -29.26 9.21 24.44
N GLY A 70 -28.02 9.14 24.96
CA GLY A 70 -27.75 8.97 26.39
C GLY A 70 -28.10 10.18 27.26
N ARG A 71 -28.31 11.37 26.66
CA ARG A 71 -28.82 12.56 27.37
C ARG A 71 -30.35 12.59 27.51
N GLN A 72 -31.08 11.69 26.86
CA GLN A 72 -32.55 11.63 26.90
C GLN A 72 -33.11 10.51 27.80
N THR A 73 -32.24 9.69 28.40
CA THR A 73 -32.58 8.68 29.42
C THR A 73 -32.10 9.13 30.79
#